data_AF-A0A955U177-F1
#
_entry.id   AF-A0A955U177-F1
#
_cell.length_a   1.000
_cell.length_b   1.000
_cell.length_c   1.000
_cell.angle_alpha   90.00
_cell.angle_beta   90.00
_cell.angle_gamma   90.00
#
_symmetry.space_group_name_H-M   'P 1'
#
loop_
_entity.id
_entity.type
_entity.pdbx_description
1 polymer ?
#
loop_
_entity_poly.entity_id
_entity_poly.type
_entity_poly.pdbx_seq_one_letter_code
_entity_poly.pdbx_strand_id
1 'polypeptide(L)'
;MGLWQTFREKLAWRLRHRERSEIVERFEDLTRGWWLFRLLAGALLLIVGPALVLDGYLWGALLFPVGVLLLFAGTLRRIVLAAGRPRAAAVLAWMDDASWARDRKGGFDATLAIAERRGLAGASRVLDQRLKDVDKLTAGTTLAAGLRAFREGRTEDGGLLLALVTEFDRSVRPPAAHRLATEAAMAEAAADGDLTRILELRDHPRAARSPLTSLLVSVARRAAGEEVPDLALRVAAQVAAPLGDAQALIERASELAPRSP
;
A
#
# COMPACT_ATOMS: atom_id res chain seq x y z
N MET A 1 19.10 -17.64 7.07
CA MET A 1 18.44 -18.50 8.09
C MET A 1 17.94 -17.74 9.35
N GLY A 2 18.38 -16.51 9.68
CA GLY A 2 18.02 -15.86 10.96
C GLY A 2 16.74 -15.02 11.04
N LEU A 3 16.20 -14.49 9.94
CA LEU A 3 15.04 -13.58 9.98
C LEU A 3 13.69 -14.30 10.23
N TRP A 4 13.54 -15.52 9.71
CA TRP A 4 12.28 -16.26 9.75
C TRP A 4 11.98 -16.86 11.14
N GLN A 5 12.99 -17.38 11.83
CA GLN A 5 12.84 -17.86 13.21
C GLN A 5 12.48 -16.72 14.17
N THR A 6 13.22 -15.60 14.07
CA THR A 6 12.96 -14.39 14.86
C THR A 6 11.55 -13.84 14.61
N PHE A 7 11.06 -13.93 13.37
CA PHE A 7 9.71 -13.53 13.00
C PHE A 7 8.64 -14.43 13.63
N ARG A 8 8.81 -15.76 13.57
CA ARG A 8 7.88 -16.73 14.18
C ARG A 8 7.77 -16.56 15.70
N GLU A 9 8.88 -16.36 16.40
CA GLU A 9 8.89 -16.20 17.85
C GLU A 9 8.20 -14.90 18.29
N LYS A 10 8.47 -13.78 17.59
CA LYS A 10 7.82 -12.49 17.86
C LYS A 10 6.31 -12.52 17.56
N LEU A 11 5.90 -13.25 16.52
CA LEU A 11 4.48 -13.45 16.18
C LEU A 11 3.75 -14.21 17.29
N ALA A 12 4.32 -15.32 17.78
CA ALA A 12 3.76 -16.13 18.85
C ALA A 12 3.67 -15.40 20.19
N TRP A 13 4.61 -14.50 20.48
CA TRP A 13 4.56 -13.66 21.68
C TRP A 13 3.41 -12.63 21.64
N ARG A 14 3.19 -11.97 20.50
CA ARG A 14 2.11 -10.98 20.35
C ARG A 14 0.72 -11.57 20.38
N LEU A 15 0.53 -12.74 19.75
CA LEU A 15 -0.75 -13.43 19.78
C LEU A 15 -1.18 -13.79 21.21
N ARG A 16 -0.21 -13.95 22.13
CA ARG A 16 -0.44 -14.22 23.56
C ARG A 16 -0.73 -12.99 24.42
N HIS A 17 -0.42 -11.76 23.98
CA HIS A 17 -0.56 -10.52 24.78
C HIS A 17 -1.73 -9.62 24.31
N ARG A 18 -2.81 -10.25 23.85
CA ARG A 18 -3.93 -9.63 23.11
C ARG A 18 -4.90 -8.78 23.96
N GLU A 19 -4.75 -8.73 25.29
CA GLU A 19 -5.75 -8.13 26.21
C GLU A 19 -5.53 -6.64 26.55
N ARG A 20 -4.48 -5.96 26.03
CA ARG A 20 -4.25 -4.51 26.30
C ARG A 20 -4.93 -3.57 25.28
N SER A 21 -6.18 -3.80 24.90
CA SER A 21 -6.86 -3.05 23.81
C SER A 21 -7.64 -1.80 24.25
N GLU A 22 -8.01 -1.61 25.52
CA GLU A 22 -8.90 -0.49 25.92
C GLU A 22 -8.22 0.90 25.96
N ILE A 23 -6.92 0.97 26.27
CA ILE A 23 -6.17 2.24 26.26
C ILE A 23 -5.95 2.74 24.81
N VAL A 24 -5.97 1.81 23.85
CA VAL A 24 -5.66 2.05 22.44
C VAL A 24 -6.84 2.68 21.69
N GLU A 25 -8.06 2.26 22.01
CA GLU A 25 -9.32 2.81 21.46
C GLU A 25 -9.54 4.28 21.87
N ARG A 26 -9.30 4.66 23.14
CA ARG A 26 -9.44 6.07 23.57
C ARG A 26 -8.47 7.02 22.88
N PHE A 27 -7.29 6.53 22.51
CA PHE A 27 -6.30 7.32 21.78
C PHE A 27 -6.65 7.42 20.28
N GLU A 28 -7.43 6.47 19.74
CA GLU A 28 -7.92 6.48 18.35
C GLU A 28 -8.96 7.58 18.12
N ASP A 29 -9.86 7.81 19.07
CA ASP A 29 -10.82 8.92 19.00
C ASP A 29 -10.14 10.30 19.08
N LEU A 30 -9.06 10.43 19.87
CA LEU A 30 -8.25 11.64 19.91
C LEU A 30 -7.56 11.92 18.57
N THR A 31 -6.94 10.90 17.94
CA THR A 31 -6.31 11.06 16.63
C THR A 31 -7.32 11.24 15.48
N ARG A 32 -8.56 10.76 15.63
CA ARG A 32 -9.68 11.01 14.71
C ARG A 32 -10.15 12.47 14.76
N GLY A 33 -9.80 13.25 15.78
CA GLY A 33 -10.00 14.71 15.78
C GLY A 33 -8.96 15.48 14.95
N TRP A 34 -7.76 14.89 14.75
CA TRP A 34 -6.62 15.62 14.18
C TRP A 34 -6.62 15.73 12.66
N TRP A 35 -7.37 14.89 11.93
CA TRP A 35 -7.45 15.00 10.47
C TRP A 35 -8.14 16.30 10.03
N LEU A 36 -9.19 16.73 10.75
CA LEU A 36 -9.86 18.02 10.53
C LEU A 36 -8.89 19.17 10.75
N PHE A 37 -8.15 19.14 11.86
CA PHE A 37 -7.12 20.14 12.14
C PHE A 37 -6.07 20.19 11.03
N ARG A 38 -5.60 19.03 10.56
CA ARG A 38 -4.61 18.95 9.47
C ARG A 38 -5.17 19.47 8.14
N LEU A 39 -6.44 19.19 7.82
CA LEU A 39 -7.10 19.74 6.64
C LEU A 39 -7.23 21.25 6.73
N LEU A 40 -7.69 21.77 7.87
CA LEU A 40 -7.86 23.20 8.09
C LEU A 40 -6.51 23.93 8.09
N ALA A 41 -5.52 23.41 8.80
CA ALA A 41 -4.17 23.96 8.81
C ALA A 41 -3.54 23.91 7.42
N GLY A 42 -3.66 22.78 6.70
CA GLY A 42 -3.16 22.64 5.35
C GLY A 42 -3.81 23.61 4.36
N ALA A 43 -5.15 23.74 4.40
CA ALA A 43 -5.90 24.67 3.56
C ALA A 43 -5.55 26.13 3.89
N LEU A 44 -5.45 26.47 5.17
CA LEU A 44 -5.02 27.80 5.61
C LEU A 44 -3.63 28.15 5.08
N LEU A 45 -2.66 27.24 5.22
CA LEU A 45 -1.30 27.46 4.74
C LEU A 45 -1.20 27.58 3.21
N LEU A 46 -2.06 26.87 2.47
CA LEU A 46 -2.16 27.00 1.01
C LEU A 46 -2.74 28.34 0.56
N ILE A 47 -3.55 29.01 1.38
CA ILE A 47 -4.13 30.33 1.08
C ILE A 47 -3.20 31.43 1.57
N VAL A 48 -2.76 31.34 2.83
CA VAL A 48 -1.93 32.36 3.49
C VAL A 48 -0.52 32.40 2.91
N GLY A 49 0.07 31.25 2.55
CA GLY A 49 1.41 31.20 1.97
C GLY A 49 1.54 32.05 0.71
N PRO A 50 0.75 31.80 -0.35
CA PRO A 50 0.75 32.62 -1.56
C PRO A 50 0.40 34.08 -1.31
N ALA A 51 -0.58 34.38 -0.44
CA ALA A 51 -0.93 35.76 -0.08
C ALA A 51 0.27 36.52 0.51
N LEU A 52 1.00 35.90 1.45
CA LEU A 52 2.20 36.48 2.03
C LEU A 52 3.33 36.66 1.02
N VAL A 53 3.47 35.77 0.04
CA VAL A 53 4.45 35.95 -1.05
C VAL A 53 4.09 37.16 -1.91
N LEU A 54 2.80 37.34 -2.22
CA LEU A 54 2.31 38.50 -2.98
C LEU A 54 2.54 39.81 -2.21
N ASP A 55 2.46 39.76 -0.88
CA ASP A 55 2.77 40.88 0.01
C ASP A 55 4.29 41.07 0.29
N GLY A 56 5.16 40.29 -0.37
CA GLY A 56 6.62 40.43 -0.30
C GLY A 56 7.30 39.71 0.88
N TYR A 57 6.57 38.90 1.65
CA TYR A 57 7.14 38.13 2.76
C TYR A 57 7.70 36.78 2.29
N LEU A 58 9.01 36.60 2.44
CA LEU A 58 9.72 35.37 2.06
C LEU A 58 9.24 34.12 2.81
N TRP A 59 8.69 34.26 4.03
CA TRP A 59 8.14 33.12 4.78
C TRP A 59 6.91 32.49 4.10
N GLY A 60 6.16 33.25 3.30
CA GLY A 60 5.04 32.72 2.52
C GLY A 60 5.45 31.59 1.57
N ALA A 61 6.68 31.67 1.02
CA ALA A 61 7.24 30.66 0.13
C ALA A 61 7.56 29.34 0.86
N LEU A 62 7.72 29.37 2.19
CA LEU A 62 7.92 28.19 3.03
C LEU A 62 6.58 27.61 3.52
N LEU A 63 5.57 28.45 3.77
CA LEU A 63 4.27 28.01 4.27
C LEU A 63 3.48 27.24 3.19
N PHE A 64 3.53 27.70 1.94
CA PHE A 64 2.85 27.03 0.83
C PHE A 64 3.23 25.55 0.67
N PRO A 65 4.52 25.16 0.55
CA PRO A 65 4.89 23.75 0.41
C PRO A 65 4.56 22.91 1.64
N VAL A 66 4.56 23.49 2.84
CA VAL A 66 4.09 22.81 4.06
C VAL A 66 2.59 22.49 3.94
N GLY A 67 1.78 23.45 3.47
CA GLY A 67 0.35 23.22 3.19
C GLY A 67 0.13 22.09 2.17
N VAL A 68 0.90 22.08 1.08
CA VAL A 68 0.85 20.99 0.08
C VAL A 68 1.20 19.64 0.71
N LEU A 69 2.25 19.57 1.54
CA LEU A 69 2.64 18.32 2.21
C LEU A 69 1.56 17.81 3.17
N LEU A 70 0.92 18.70 3.93
CA LEU A 70 -0.15 18.32 4.85
C LEU A 70 -1.36 17.73 4.11
N LEU A 71 -1.77 18.29 2.97
CA LEU A 71 -2.96 17.83 2.25
C LEU A 71 -2.68 16.71 1.26
N PHE A 72 -1.52 16.73 0.61
CA PHE A 72 -1.26 15.93 -0.59
C PHE A 72 -0.06 14.99 -0.48
N ALA A 73 0.48 14.73 0.73
CA ALA A 73 1.60 13.79 0.91
C ALA A 73 1.40 12.44 0.19
N GLY A 74 0.20 11.84 0.28
CA GLY A 74 -0.12 10.58 -0.38
C GLY A 74 -0.11 10.66 -1.91
N THR A 75 -0.55 11.78 -2.49
CA THR A 75 -0.54 12.03 -3.94
C THR A 75 0.89 12.32 -4.42
N LEU A 76 1.60 13.21 -3.72
CA LEU A 76 3.01 13.50 -3.98
C LEU A 76 3.86 12.23 -3.92
N ARG A 77 3.61 11.35 -2.96
CA ARG A 77 4.29 10.05 -2.88
C ARG A 77 4.17 9.27 -4.18
N ARG A 78 2.96 9.19 -4.76
CA ARG A 78 2.72 8.45 -6.02
C ARG A 78 3.46 9.09 -7.19
N ILE A 79 3.40 10.42 -7.30
CA ILE A 79 4.08 11.18 -8.36
C ILE A 79 5.60 11.00 -8.26
N VAL A 80 6.16 11.19 -7.06
CA VAL A 80 7.60 11.08 -6.80
C VAL A 80 8.10 9.64 -7.01
N LEU A 81 7.28 8.64 -6.65
CA LEU A 81 7.59 7.24 -6.92
C LEU A 81 7.57 6.94 -8.42
N ALA A 82 6.59 7.46 -9.16
CA ALA A 82 6.52 7.33 -10.62
C ALA A 82 7.70 8.03 -11.32
N ALA A 83 8.18 9.15 -10.77
CA ALA A 83 9.37 9.86 -11.24
C ALA A 83 10.70 9.15 -10.90
N GLY A 84 10.67 7.93 -10.36
CA GLY A 84 11.88 7.15 -10.06
C GLY A 84 12.68 7.68 -8.86
N ARG A 85 12.04 8.38 -7.91
CA ARG A 85 12.68 8.93 -6.71
C ARG A 85 12.22 8.19 -5.44
N PRO A 86 12.63 6.92 -5.26
CA PRO A 86 12.04 6.04 -4.25
C PRO A 86 12.29 6.49 -2.81
N ARG A 87 13.44 7.11 -2.52
CA ARG A 87 13.76 7.62 -1.18
C ARG A 87 12.87 8.79 -0.78
N ALA A 88 12.65 9.74 -1.69
CA ALA A 88 11.77 10.87 -1.45
C ALA A 88 10.31 10.39 -1.30
N ALA A 89 9.88 9.42 -2.12
CA ALA A 89 8.57 8.81 -1.95
C ALA A 89 8.41 8.11 -0.60
N ALA A 90 9.44 7.42 -0.11
CA ALA A 90 9.41 6.77 1.20
C ALA A 90 9.33 7.80 2.35
N VAL A 91 10.04 8.93 2.26
CA VAL A 91 9.90 10.04 3.22
C VAL A 91 8.49 10.60 3.21
N LEU A 92 7.90 10.81 2.03
CA LEU A 92 6.49 11.24 1.91
C LEU A 92 5.52 10.22 2.52
N ALA A 93 5.79 8.92 2.37
CA ALA A 93 5.01 7.86 3.01
C ALA A 93 5.09 7.92 4.54
N TRP A 94 6.27 8.24 5.07
CA TRP A 94 6.47 8.44 6.51
C TRP A 94 5.71 9.67 7.05
N MET A 95 5.50 10.69 6.22
CA MET A 95 4.71 11.90 6.55
C MET A 95 3.20 11.73 6.30
N ASP A 96 2.80 10.67 5.61
CA ASP A 96 1.42 10.38 5.24
C ASP A 96 0.66 9.67 6.37
N ASP A 97 0.30 10.45 7.38
CA ASP A 97 -0.51 10.00 8.52
C ASP A 97 -1.88 9.46 8.11
N ALA A 98 -2.45 9.98 7.02
CA ALA A 98 -3.77 9.55 6.56
C ALA A 98 -3.75 8.09 6.11
N SER A 99 -2.66 7.66 5.47
CA SER A 99 -2.50 6.29 4.97
C SER A 99 -1.86 5.35 5.99
N TRP A 100 -0.87 5.82 6.76
CA TRP A 100 -0.02 4.97 7.58
C TRP A 100 -0.17 5.19 9.09
N ALA A 101 -0.83 6.26 9.53
CA ALA A 101 -1.14 6.56 10.93
C ALA A 101 0.03 6.26 11.89
N ARG A 102 -0.11 5.25 12.76
CA ARG A 102 0.90 4.85 13.75
C ARG A 102 2.07 4.05 13.16
N ASP A 103 1.94 3.55 11.92
CA ASP A 103 2.96 2.76 11.21
C ASP A 103 3.69 3.58 10.13
N ARG A 104 4.04 4.83 10.44
CA ARG A 104 4.85 5.68 9.54
C ARG A 104 6.13 4.99 9.07
N LYS A 105 6.80 4.27 9.98
CA LYS A 105 8.03 3.50 9.66
C LYS A 105 7.71 2.38 8.66
N GLY A 106 6.64 1.62 8.87
CA GLY A 106 6.20 0.60 7.91
C GLY A 106 5.78 1.20 6.56
N GLY A 107 5.23 2.41 6.52
CA GLY A 107 4.91 3.10 5.27
C GLY A 107 6.13 3.47 4.43
N PHE A 108 7.21 3.87 5.10
CA PHE A 108 8.52 4.06 4.48
C PHE A 108 9.02 2.75 3.87
N ASP A 109 9.05 1.68 4.67
CA ASP A 109 9.60 0.38 4.26
C ASP A 109 8.77 -0.26 3.13
N ALA A 110 7.44 -0.21 3.22
CA ALA A 110 6.54 -0.68 2.17
C ALA A 110 6.71 0.10 0.86
N THR A 111 6.91 1.42 0.93
CA THR A 111 7.14 2.23 -0.28
C THR A 111 8.48 1.89 -0.93
N LEU A 112 9.53 1.61 -0.15
CA LEU A 112 10.79 1.13 -0.68
C LEU A 112 10.67 -0.27 -1.29
N ALA A 113 9.89 -1.18 -0.69
CA ALA A 113 9.66 -2.51 -1.25
C ALA A 113 8.88 -2.45 -2.57
N ILE A 114 7.87 -1.57 -2.68
CA ILE A 114 7.17 -1.32 -3.95
C ILE A 114 8.14 -0.76 -4.99
N ALA A 115 8.98 0.20 -4.61
CA ALA A 115 9.99 0.76 -5.51
C ALA A 115 11.00 -0.28 -5.99
N GLU A 116 11.48 -1.12 -5.07
CA GLU A 116 12.40 -2.21 -5.36
C GLU A 116 11.75 -3.20 -6.34
N ARG A 117 10.49 -3.60 -6.12
CA ARG A 117 9.76 -4.49 -7.03
C ARG A 117 9.64 -3.91 -8.44
N ARG A 118 9.55 -2.58 -8.58
CA ARG A 118 9.56 -1.88 -9.89
C ARG A 118 10.95 -1.72 -10.51
N GLY A 119 12.00 -2.24 -9.90
CA GLY A 119 13.37 -2.10 -10.40
C GLY A 119 13.97 -0.70 -10.20
N LEU A 120 13.39 0.15 -9.34
CA LEU A 120 13.92 1.50 -9.10
C LEU A 120 15.24 1.45 -8.32
N ALA A 121 16.27 2.06 -8.90
CA ALA A 121 17.60 2.10 -8.33
C ALA A 121 17.62 2.76 -6.92
N GLY A 122 18.44 2.20 -6.04
CA GLY A 122 18.67 2.77 -4.69
C GLY A 122 17.59 2.47 -3.65
N ALA A 123 16.53 1.73 -3.99
CA ALA A 123 15.53 1.24 -3.05
C ALA A 123 16.02 0.02 -2.26
N SER A 124 16.63 -0.96 -2.95
CA SER A 124 17.05 -2.25 -2.39
C SER A 124 18.01 -2.11 -1.20
N ARG A 125 19.17 -1.46 -1.37
CA ARG A 125 20.17 -1.29 -0.30
C ARG A 125 19.60 -0.66 0.99
N VAL A 126 18.71 0.31 0.85
CA VAL A 126 18.09 0.98 2.02
C VAL A 126 17.10 0.03 2.69
N LEU A 127 16.30 -0.67 1.91
CA LEU A 127 15.35 -1.65 2.43
C LEU A 127 16.06 -2.82 3.13
N ASP A 128 17.17 -3.33 2.59
CA ASP A 128 17.99 -4.38 3.21
C ASP A 128 18.41 -4.03 4.63
N GLN A 129 18.96 -2.83 4.80
CA GLN A 129 19.41 -2.34 6.09
C GLN A 129 18.23 -2.20 7.04
N ARG A 130 17.14 -1.60 6.56
CA ARG A 130 15.92 -1.39 7.34
C ARG A 130 15.28 -2.69 7.81
N LEU A 131 15.21 -3.72 6.96
CA LEU A 131 14.66 -5.03 7.29
C LEU A 131 15.54 -5.83 8.25
N LYS A 132 16.86 -5.63 8.23
CA LYS A 132 17.79 -6.22 9.22
C LYS A 132 17.63 -5.60 10.60
N ASP A 133 17.39 -4.30 10.65
CA ASP A 133 17.29 -3.52 11.90
C ASP A 133 15.85 -3.47 12.45
N VAL A 134 14.96 -4.39 12.05
CA VAL A 134 13.56 -4.40 12.52
C VAL A 134 13.45 -4.97 13.93
N ASP A 135 13.40 -4.08 14.90
CA ASP A 135 13.09 -4.45 16.30
C ASP A 135 11.63 -4.88 16.47
N LYS A 136 10.71 -4.24 15.71
CA LYS A 136 9.26 -4.40 15.85
C LYS A 136 8.58 -4.71 14.51
N LEU A 137 7.90 -5.85 14.43
CA LEU A 137 7.05 -6.19 13.28
C LEU A 137 5.79 -5.33 13.24
N THR A 138 5.52 -4.73 12.10
CA THR A 138 4.36 -3.88 11.80
C THR A 138 3.72 -4.34 10.49
N ALA A 139 2.53 -3.84 10.16
CA ALA A 139 1.86 -4.18 8.92
C ALA A 139 2.72 -3.80 7.70
N GLY A 140 3.31 -2.60 7.69
CA GLY A 140 4.14 -2.14 6.58
C GLY A 140 5.49 -2.85 6.45
N THR A 141 6.14 -3.20 7.57
CA THR A 141 7.39 -4.00 7.52
C THR A 141 7.12 -5.44 7.08
N THR A 142 5.99 -6.03 7.49
CA THR A 142 5.56 -7.37 7.04
C THR A 142 5.20 -7.36 5.56
N LEU A 143 4.49 -6.34 5.09
CA LEU A 143 4.21 -6.11 3.66
C LEU A 143 5.51 -5.99 2.86
N ALA A 144 6.47 -5.20 3.35
CA ALA A 144 7.76 -5.03 2.70
C ALA A 144 8.53 -6.35 2.59
N ALA A 145 8.57 -7.15 3.66
CA ALA A 145 9.20 -8.46 3.67
C ALA A 145 8.50 -9.44 2.71
N GLY A 146 7.17 -9.43 2.65
CA GLY A 146 6.39 -10.26 1.72
C GLY A 146 6.66 -9.91 0.26
N LEU A 147 6.62 -8.61 -0.09
CA LEU A 147 6.95 -8.13 -1.44
C LEU A 147 8.38 -8.49 -1.87
N ARG A 148 9.33 -8.44 -0.93
CA ARG A 148 10.69 -8.85 -1.18
C ARG A 148 10.81 -10.35 -1.41
N ALA A 149 10.14 -11.17 -0.61
CA ALA A 149 10.13 -12.63 -0.79
C ALA A 149 9.62 -13.02 -2.19
N PHE A 150 8.56 -12.36 -2.68
CA PHE A 150 8.09 -12.54 -4.06
C PHE A 150 9.14 -12.17 -5.10
N ARG A 151 9.80 -11.01 -4.95
CA ARG A 151 10.89 -10.59 -5.85
C ARG A 151 12.05 -11.60 -5.87
N GLU A 152 12.31 -12.27 -4.77
CA GLU A 152 13.34 -13.31 -4.63
C GLU A 152 12.86 -14.71 -5.11
N GLY A 153 11.64 -14.82 -5.64
CA GLY A 153 11.06 -16.09 -6.11
C GLY A 153 10.54 -17.00 -4.98
N ARG A 154 10.49 -16.52 -3.73
CA ARG A 154 9.96 -17.25 -2.58
C ARG A 154 8.46 -17.00 -2.43
N THR A 155 7.68 -17.54 -3.37
CA THR A 155 6.24 -17.27 -3.52
C THR A 155 5.41 -17.73 -2.31
N GLU A 156 5.71 -18.90 -1.74
CA GLU A 156 5.01 -19.43 -0.56
C GLU A 156 5.22 -18.53 0.68
N ASP A 157 6.48 -18.22 1.00
CA ASP A 157 6.85 -17.30 2.09
C ASP A 157 6.20 -15.91 1.89
N GLY A 158 6.26 -15.39 0.66
CA GLY A 158 5.66 -14.11 0.29
C GLY A 158 4.16 -14.10 0.52
N GLY A 159 3.47 -15.15 0.06
CA GLY A 159 2.03 -15.32 0.24
C GLY A 159 1.64 -15.37 1.72
N LEU A 160 2.36 -16.13 2.53
CA LEU A 160 2.13 -16.20 3.97
C LEU A 160 2.33 -14.85 4.65
N LEU A 161 3.40 -14.12 4.31
CA LEU A 161 3.68 -12.80 4.85
C LEU A 161 2.59 -11.78 4.48
N LEU A 162 2.14 -11.75 3.22
CA LEU A 162 1.06 -10.86 2.80
C LEU A 162 -0.27 -11.19 3.49
N ALA A 163 -0.59 -12.47 3.66
CA ALA A 163 -1.77 -12.89 4.43
C ALA A 163 -1.70 -12.40 5.88
N LEU A 164 -0.53 -12.51 6.51
CA LEU A 164 -0.31 -12.03 7.87
C LEU A 164 -0.48 -10.50 8.01
N VAL A 165 -0.20 -9.70 6.98
CA VAL A 165 -0.46 -8.25 7.02
C VAL A 165 -1.91 -7.97 7.40
N THR A 166 -2.86 -8.75 6.87
CA THR A 166 -4.30 -8.61 7.17
C THR A 166 -4.70 -9.08 8.58
N GLU A 167 -3.81 -9.79 9.27
CA GLU A 167 -3.99 -10.27 10.64
C GLU A 167 -3.31 -9.38 11.69
N PHE A 168 -2.35 -8.54 11.29
CA PHE A 168 -1.48 -7.81 12.23
C PHE A 168 -2.12 -6.61 12.94
N ASP A 169 -3.30 -6.12 12.53
CA ASP A 169 -3.98 -5.07 13.28
C ASP A 169 -5.50 -5.01 13.04
N ARG A 170 -6.28 -5.11 14.12
CA ARG A 170 -7.75 -4.92 14.12
C ARG A 170 -8.18 -3.55 14.67
N SER A 171 -7.26 -2.84 15.33
CA SER A 171 -7.51 -1.59 16.05
C SER A 171 -6.97 -0.37 15.31
N VAL A 172 -5.75 -0.46 14.76
CA VAL A 172 -5.15 0.64 14.03
C VAL A 172 -5.71 0.67 12.61
N ARG A 173 -5.98 1.86 12.08
CA ARG A 173 -6.13 2.05 10.63
C ARG A 173 -4.76 1.85 9.96
N PRO A 174 -4.53 0.76 9.20
CA PRO A 174 -3.74 0.91 7.99
C PRO A 174 -4.54 0.38 6.79
N PRO A 175 -5.58 1.12 6.35
CA PRO A 175 -6.29 0.79 5.11
C PRO A 175 -5.31 0.71 3.92
N ALA A 176 -4.19 1.44 3.96
CA ALA A 176 -3.17 1.37 2.92
C ALA A 176 -2.38 0.06 2.92
N ALA A 177 -1.93 -0.45 4.06
CA ALA A 177 -1.14 -1.69 4.12
C ALA A 177 -1.97 -2.91 3.75
N HIS A 178 -3.20 -3.01 4.27
CA HIS A 178 -4.13 -4.09 3.91
C HIS A 178 -4.47 -4.03 2.42
N ARG A 179 -4.77 -2.83 1.90
CA ARG A 179 -5.02 -2.66 0.46
C ARG A 179 -3.85 -3.09 -0.40
N LEU A 180 -2.65 -2.62 -0.07
CA LEU A 180 -1.44 -2.97 -0.81
C LEU A 180 -1.12 -4.47 -0.70
N ALA A 181 -1.38 -5.11 0.44
CA ALA A 181 -1.21 -6.55 0.61
C ALA A 181 -2.19 -7.35 -0.25
N THR A 182 -3.48 -6.98 -0.24
CA THR A 182 -4.50 -7.61 -1.10
C THR A 182 -4.18 -7.40 -2.58
N GLU A 183 -3.86 -6.16 -2.97
CA GLU A 183 -3.46 -5.81 -4.35
C GLU A 183 -2.24 -6.62 -4.79
N ALA A 184 -1.22 -6.73 -3.94
CA ALA A 184 -0.03 -7.51 -4.24
C ALA A 184 -0.35 -9.00 -4.36
N ALA A 185 -1.08 -9.59 -3.41
CA ALA A 185 -1.42 -11.01 -3.42
C ALA A 185 -2.26 -11.39 -4.66
N MET A 186 -3.23 -10.56 -5.05
CA MET A 186 -4.01 -10.78 -6.27
C MET A 186 -3.17 -10.58 -7.54
N ALA A 187 -2.25 -9.62 -7.56
CA ALA A 187 -1.37 -9.41 -8.70
C ALA A 187 -0.38 -10.58 -8.89
N GLU A 188 0.11 -11.18 -7.81
CA GLU A 188 0.96 -12.38 -7.88
C GLU A 188 0.14 -13.59 -8.37
N ALA A 189 -1.05 -13.83 -7.80
CA ALA A 189 -1.95 -14.89 -8.29
C ALA A 189 -2.27 -14.73 -9.78
N ALA A 190 -2.46 -13.50 -10.24
CA ALA A 190 -2.67 -13.21 -11.66
C ALA A 190 -1.43 -13.45 -12.52
N ALA A 191 -0.23 -13.14 -12.02
CA ALA A 191 1.04 -13.41 -12.71
C ALA A 191 1.27 -14.93 -12.87
N ASP A 192 0.87 -15.71 -11.86
CA ASP A 192 0.93 -17.17 -11.84
C ASP A 192 -0.22 -17.84 -12.61
N GLY A 193 -1.21 -17.06 -13.09
CA GLY A 193 -2.39 -17.57 -13.79
C GLY A 193 -3.42 -18.28 -12.89
N ASP A 194 -3.32 -18.13 -11.58
CA ASP A 194 -4.19 -18.75 -10.58
C ASP A 194 -5.45 -17.89 -10.34
N LEU A 195 -6.39 -17.98 -11.28
CA LEU A 195 -7.63 -17.21 -11.26
C LEU A 195 -8.57 -17.59 -10.11
N THR A 196 -8.54 -18.86 -9.68
CA THR A 196 -9.33 -19.35 -8.54
C THR A 196 -8.90 -18.63 -7.27
N ARG A 197 -7.58 -18.52 -7.04
CA ARG A 197 -7.04 -17.80 -5.89
C ARG A 197 -7.41 -16.32 -5.87
N ILE A 198 -7.54 -15.66 -7.02
CA ILE A 198 -8.03 -14.27 -7.09
C ILE A 198 -9.45 -14.17 -6.53
N LEU A 199 -10.33 -15.12 -6.85
CA LEU A 199 -11.71 -15.17 -6.35
C LEU A 199 -11.75 -15.50 -4.85
N GLU A 200 -10.95 -16.47 -4.39
CA GLU A 200 -10.83 -16.79 -2.96
C GLU A 200 -10.33 -15.59 -2.13
N LEU A 201 -9.29 -14.90 -2.62
CA LEU A 201 -8.77 -13.68 -2.01
C LEU A 201 -9.81 -12.56 -2.00
N ARG A 202 -10.73 -12.53 -2.96
CA ARG A 202 -11.81 -11.54 -3.02
C ARG A 202 -12.89 -11.79 -1.98
N ASP A 203 -13.22 -13.05 -1.76
CA ASP A 203 -14.26 -13.48 -0.82
C ASP A 203 -13.77 -13.48 0.63
N HIS A 204 -12.46 -13.36 0.85
CA HIS A 204 -11.90 -13.20 2.19
C HIS A 204 -12.50 -11.97 2.90
N PRO A 205 -12.99 -12.10 4.15
CA PRO A 205 -13.69 -11.01 4.86
C PRO A 205 -12.89 -9.71 5.02
N ARG A 206 -11.55 -9.82 4.93
CA ARG A 206 -10.61 -8.70 5.09
C ARG A 206 -9.96 -8.24 3.78
N ALA A 207 -10.42 -8.74 2.64
CA ALA A 207 -9.95 -8.30 1.34
C ALA A 207 -10.29 -6.82 1.14
N ALA A 208 -9.27 -6.00 0.92
CA ALA A 208 -9.51 -4.61 0.58
C ALA A 208 -10.12 -4.50 -0.82
N ARG A 209 -11.11 -3.61 -0.98
CA ARG A 209 -11.63 -3.23 -2.29
C ARG A 209 -10.79 -2.09 -2.86
N SER A 210 -10.22 -2.31 -4.03
CA SER A 210 -9.60 -1.26 -4.83
C SER A 210 -9.98 -1.42 -6.30
N PRO A 211 -9.72 -0.40 -7.13
CA PRO A 211 -9.91 -0.52 -8.58
C PRO A 211 -9.12 -1.68 -9.19
N LEU A 212 -7.87 -1.89 -8.74
CA LEU A 212 -7.03 -3.00 -9.21
C LEU A 212 -7.61 -4.36 -8.79
N THR A 213 -8.03 -4.54 -7.54
CA THR A 213 -8.64 -5.81 -7.11
C THR A 213 -9.95 -6.07 -7.86
N SER A 214 -10.70 -5.02 -8.17
CA SER A 214 -11.95 -5.15 -8.92
C SER A 214 -11.68 -5.56 -10.37
N LEU A 215 -10.66 -4.98 -11.01
CA LEU A 215 -10.20 -5.39 -12.35
C LEU A 215 -9.81 -6.87 -12.37
N LEU A 216 -8.96 -7.30 -11.43
CA LEU A 216 -8.45 -8.67 -11.38
C LEU A 216 -9.58 -9.69 -11.17
N VAL A 217 -10.58 -9.35 -10.34
CA VAL A 217 -11.76 -10.19 -10.14
C VAL A 217 -12.64 -10.24 -11.39
N SER A 218 -12.86 -9.11 -12.06
CA SER A 218 -13.61 -9.07 -13.32
C SER A 218 -12.93 -9.90 -14.41
N VAL A 219 -11.59 -9.86 -14.47
CA VAL A 219 -10.79 -10.72 -15.36
C VAL A 219 -10.98 -12.20 -15.00
N ALA A 220 -10.85 -12.56 -13.73
CA ALA A 220 -10.98 -13.95 -13.29
C ALA A 220 -12.38 -14.52 -13.55
N ARG A 221 -13.44 -13.74 -13.29
CA ARG A 221 -14.84 -14.13 -13.57
C ARG A 221 -15.09 -14.34 -15.05
N ARG A 222 -14.60 -13.45 -15.91
CA ARG A 222 -14.74 -13.60 -17.37
C ARG A 222 -14.03 -14.85 -17.88
N ALA A 223 -12.82 -15.11 -17.40
CA ALA A 223 -12.08 -16.32 -17.75
C ALA A 223 -12.77 -17.60 -17.21
N ALA A 224 -13.54 -17.50 -16.13
CA ALA A 224 -14.42 -18.56 -15.63
C ALA A 224 -15.75 -18.70 -16.41
N GLY A 225 -15.99 -17.88 -17.46
CA GLY A 225 -17.16 -17.94 -18.31
C GLY A 225 -18.34 -17.07 -17.88
N GLU A 226 -18.18 -16.18 -16.89
CA GLU A 226 -19.22 -15.22 -16.51
C GLU A 226 -19.29 -14.05 -17.50
N GLU A 227 -20.50 -13.54 -17.75
CA GLU A 227 -20.70 -12.33 -18.55
C GLU A 227 -20.21 -11.09 -17.77
N VAL A 228 -19.06 -10.56 -18.19
CA VAL A 228 -18.50 -9.32 -17.65
C VAL A 228 -18.44 -8.26 -18.77
N PRO A 229 -19.16 -7.13 -18.64
CA PRO A 229 -19.19 -6.10 -19.67
C PRO A 229 -17.79 -5.58 -20.02
N ASP A 230 -17.45 -5.49 -21.32
CA ASP A 230 -16.18 -4.96 -21.82
C ASP A 230 -15.85 -3.56 -21.27
N LEU A 231 -16.87 -2.72 -21.11
CA LEU A 231 -16.72 -1.38 -20.55
C LEU A 231 -16.19 -1.42 -19.11
N ALA A 232 -16.63 -2.38 -18.29
CA ALA A 232 -16.19 -2.52 -16.91
C ALA A 232 -14.70 -2.89 -16.84
N LEU A 233 -14.23 -3.75 -17.76
CA LEU A 233 -12.81 -4.11 -17.88
C LEU A 233 -11.95 -2.93 -18.34
N ARG A 234 -12.40 -2.16 -19.33
CA ARG A 234 -11.66 -0.97 -19.83
C ARG A 234 -11.59 0.15 -18.78
N VAL A 235 -12.66 0.39 -18.03
CA VAL A 235 -12.67 1.37 -16.94
C VAL A 235 -11.75 0.90 -15.82
N ALA A 236 -11.83 -0.37 -15.42
CA ALA A 236 -11.01 -0.91 -14.35
C ALA A 236 -9.52 -0.93 -14.73
N ALA A 237 -9.19 -1.15 -16.02
CA ALA A 237 -7.84 -1.05 -16.59
C ALA A 237 -7.23 0.35 -16.43
N GLN A 238 -7.97 1.39 -16.82
CA GLN A 238 -7.51 2.78 -16.73
C GLN A 238 -7.24 3.21 -15.28
N VAL A 239 -7.98 2.65 -14.31
CA VAL A 239 -7.83 3.02 -12.89
C VAL A 239 -6.76 2.16 -12.17
N ALA A 240 -6.41 0.99 -12.71
CA ALA A 240 -5.47 0.02 -12.11
C ALA A 240 -3.98 0.26 -12.40
N ALA A 241 -3.63 1.26 -13.22
CA ALA A 241 -2.28 1.57 -13.68
C ALA A 241 -1.15 1.77 -12.63
N PRO A 242 -1.39 2.11 -11.34
CA PRO A 242 -0.26 2.51 -10.50
C PRO A 242 0.57 1.37 -9.89
N LEU A 243 0.37 0.07 -10.14
CA LEU A 243 1.16 -1.01 -9.52
C LEU A 243 1.70 -2.12 -10.43
N GLY A 244 1.36 -2.15 -11.71
CA GLY A 244 1.88 -3.12 -12.68
C GLY A 244 1.35 -2.83 -14.09
N ASP A 245 1.86 -3.56 -15.08
CA ASP A 245 1.36 -3.54 -16.47
C ASP A 245 -0.08 -4.08 -16.51
N ALA A 246 -1.03 -3.24 -16.11
CA ALA A 246 -2.46 -3.52 -16.23
C ALA A 246 -2.80 -3.94 -17.67
N GLN A 247 -2.08 -3.39 -18.65
CA GLN A 247 -2.11 -3.75 -20.06
C GLN A 247 -1.82 -5.24 -20.31
N ALA A 248 -0.70 -5.77 -19.78
CA ALA A 248 -0.31 -7.17 -19.94
C ALA A 248 -1.29 -8.14 -19.27
N LEU A 249 -1.89 -7.73 -18.14
CA LEU A 249 -2.92 -8.51 -17.45
C LEU A 249 -4.24 -8.57 -18.25
N ILE A 250 -4.60 -7.50 -18.95
CA ILE A 250 -5.77 -7.46 -19.83
C ILE A 250 -5.54 -8.26 -21.10
N GLU A 251 -4.35 -8.17 -21.70
CA GLU A 251 -3.98 -8.96 -22.86
C GLU A 251 -4.06 -10.46 -22.54
N ARG A 252 -3.48 -10.88 -21.41
CA ARG A 252 -3.56 -12.27 -20.93
C ARG A 252 -4.98 -12.72 -20.60
N ALA A 253 -5.81 -11.83 -20.05
CA ALA A 253 -7.24 -12.09 -19.83
C ALA A 253 -8.02 -12.26 -21.14
N SER A 254 -7.67 -11.49 -22.17
CA SER A 254 -8.29 -11.56 -23.49
C SER A 254 -7.87 -12.80 -24.27
N GLU A 255 -6.68 -13.33 -24.01
CA GLU A 255 -6.21 -14.61 -24.54
C GLU A 255 -6.88 -15.82 -23.87
N LEU A 256 -7.20 -15.70 -22.57
CA LEU A 256 -7.84 -16.76 -21.77
C LEU A 256 -9.38 -16.78 -21.89
N ALA A 257 -10.00 -15.73 -22.42
CA ALA A 257 -11.42 -15.73 -22.70
C ALA A 257 -11.73 -16.68 -23.86
N PRO A 258 -12.67 -17.64 -23.72
CA PRO A 258 -13.13 -18.40 -24.87
C PRO A 258 -13.65 -17.41 -25.91
N ARG A 259 -13.09 -17.46 -27.13
CA ARG A 259 -13.63 -16.67 -28.25
C ARG A 259 -15.07 -17.12 -28.44
N SER A 260 -16.02 -16.25 -28.11
CA SER A 260 -17.41 -16.50 -28.47
C SER A 260 -17.46 -16.77 -29.99
N PRO A 261 -18.14 -17.84 -30.42
CA PRO A 261 -18.33 -18.13 -31.85
C PRO A 261 -19.07 -16.99 -32.56
#